data_AF-A0A375FUW3-F1
#
_entry.id   AF-A0A375FUW3-F1
#
_cell.length_a   1.000
_cell.length_b   1.000
_cell.length_c   1.000
_cell.angle_alpha   90.00
_cell.angle_beta   90.00
_cell.angle_gamma   90.00
#
_symmetry.space_group_name_H-M   'P 1'
#
loop_
_entity.id
_entity.type
_entity.pdbx_description
1 polymer ?
#
loop_
_entity_poly.entity_id
_entity_poly.type
_entity_poly.pdbx_seq_one_letter_code
_entity_poly.pdbx_strand_id
1 'polypeptide(L)'
;MDRELPPTATSDVYVRVIREDDAGIYVSGAKVVATGSALTHYTYVANVDATPARGPKFIVATNTPGLKLLCRASNEYRAAALGSPFDYPLSSRLDENDAILVLDNVFVPWENILMHGEVAPDATLQSGSGFLERASLHGCTRVAVKLDFIVGLLARALEITGTRSYHGVQVQLGEVIAWRNAFWALSDAMAKSNVSWHGHVRPDPHFAGAYRVLNQEALPRVRNIIEQIVASGLIYVNSHACDFNVPEIRVHLDKYLRGSGGAEAEERVKVMKMLWDAIGTEFGGRHELYEINYIGSSDSTRLTNLSGAQCSGDLDRMKAFARSAMDEYDLNGWTVPDLINPDDVNLLSRRSHPL
;
A
#
# COMPACT_ATOMS: atom_id res chain seq x y z
N MET A 1 21.96 -5.91 5.09
CA MET A 1 21.80 -7.31 5.55
C MET A 1 22.24 -8.21 4.43
N ASP A 2 23.19 -9.08 4.72
CA ASP A 2 23.50 -10.17 3.82
C ASP A 2 22.36 -11.19 3.91
N ARG A 3 21.62 -11.36 2.81
CA ARG A 3 20.48 -12.28 2.75
C ARG A 3 20.91 -13.74 2.56
N GLU A 4 22.20 -13.98 2.29
CA GLU A 4 22.77 -15.32 2.12
C GLU A 4 23.29 -15.92 3.43
N LEU A 5 23.51 -15.09 4.45
CA LEU A 5 23.98 -15.53 5.76
C LEU A 5 22.82 -15.86 6.72
N PRO A 6 22.98 -16.88 7.60
CA PRO A 6 21.99 -17.18 8.62
C PRO A 6 21.80 -15.99 9.58
N PRO A 7 20.60 -15.76 10.14
CA PRO A 7 20.31 -14.61 11.01
C PRO A 7 21.24 -14.46 12.23
N THR A 8 21.87 -15.55 12.67
CA THR A 8 22.85 -15.55 13.76
C THR A 8 24.16 -14.84 13.39
N ALA A 9 24.56 -14.88 12.12
CA ALA A 9 25.77 -14.25 11.59
C ALA A 9 25.61 -12.74 11.30
N THR A 10 24.38 -12.22 11.36
CA THR A 10 24.03 -10.79 11.20
C THR A 10 23.42 -10.18 12.46
N SER A 11 23.62 -10.84 13.60
CA SER A 11 23.03 -10.47 14.90
C SER A 11 23.43 -9.09 15.42
N ASP A 12 24.53 -8.53 14.91
CA ASP A 12 25.00 -7.19 15.24
C ASP A 12 24.17 -6.07 14.58
N VAL A 13 23.46 -6.37 13.49
CA VAL A 13 22.64 -5.43 12.72
C VAL A 13 21.26 -5.22 13.36
N TYR A 14 20.65 -6.29 13.89
CA TYR A 14 19.32 -6.20 14.50
C TYR A 14 19.36 -5.49 15.86
N VAL A 15 18.25 -4.82 16.18
CA VAL A 15 18.05 -4.24 17.52
C VAL A 15 18.07 -5.35 18.57
N ARG A 16 19.00 -5.24 19.51
CA ARG A 16 19.18 -6.17 20.63
C ARG A 16 19.48 -5.42 21.92
N VAL A 17 19.20 -6.08 23.04
CA VAL A 17 19.71 -5.66 24.36
C VAL A 17 21.19 -6.00 24.43
N ILE A 18 22.02 -5.04 24.82
CA ILE A 18 23.47 -5.22 25.01
C ILE A 18 23.88 -5.16 26.48
N ARG A 19 23.06 -4.54 27.34
CA ARG A 19 23.25 -4.47 28.79
C ARG A 19 21.91 -4.20 29.47
N GLU A 20 21.74 -4.76 30.66
CA GLU A 20 20.60 -4.50 31.54
C GLU A 20 21.13 -4.01 32.89
N ASP A 21 20.41 -3.08 33.51
CA ASP A 21 20.63 -2.68 34.90
C ASP A 21 19.31 -2.30 35.59
N ASP A 22 19.39 -1.89 36.85
CA ASP A 22 18.23 -1.59 37.68
C ASP A 22 17.38 -0.42 37.12
N ALA A 23 17.95 0.42 36.26
CA ALA A 23 17.26 1.57 35.67
C ALA A 23 16.62 1.26 34.31
N GLY A 24 17.12 0.27 33.57
CA GLY A 24 16.55 -0.10 32.28
C GLY A 24 17.45 -1.01 31.43
N ILE A 25 17.27 -0.90 30.12
CA ILE A 25 18.06 -1.64 29.13
C ILE A 25 18.87 -0.69 28.26
N TYR A 26 20.01 -1.17 27.79
CA TYR A 26 20.79 -0.52 26.74
C TYR A 26 20.64 -1.34 25.46
N VAL A 27 20.27 -0.67 24.37
CA VAL A 27 20.01 -1.31 23.09
C VAL A 27 20.96 -0.82 22.01
N SER A 28 21.28 -1.70 21.07
CA SER A 28 22.03 -1.35 19.86
C SER A 28 21.52 -2.12 18.65
N GLY A 29 21.67 -1.52 17.47
CA GLY A 29 21.25 -2.07 16.19
C GLY A 29 20.54 -1.03 15.33
N ALA A 30 19.92 -1.46 14.24
CA ALA A 30 19.24 -0.57 13.32
C ALA A 30 17.86 -1.07 12.90
N LYS A 31 17.01 -0.13 12.51
CA LYS A 31 15.74 -0.34 11.82
C LYS A 31 15.75 0.40 10.49
N VAL A 32 15.23 -0.26 9.47
CA VAL A 32 15.06 0.33 8.15
C VAL A 32 13.74 1.10 8.08
N VAL A 33 13.68 2.10 7.20
CA VAL A 33 12.43 2.76 6.77
C VAL A 33 11.59 3.29 7.95
N ALA A 34 12.21 4.12 8.79
CA ALA A 34 11.51 4.87 9.83
C ALA A 34 10.87 6.12 9.20
N THR A 35 9.87 5.91 8.34
CA THR A 35 9.18 6.96 7.57
C THR A 35 8.68 8.08 8.47
N GLY A 36 9.11 9.32 8.18
CA GLY A 36 8.69 10.51 8.90
C GLY A 36 9.30 10.69 10.29
N SER A 37 10.17 9.76 10.75
CA SER A 37 10.72 9.77 12.12
C SER A 37 11.49 11.04 12.50
N ALA A 38 12.06 11.75 11.51
CA ALA A 38 12.70 13.05 11.73
C ALA A 38 11.74 14.12 12.28
N LEU A 39 10.44 13.91 12.14
CA LEU A 39 9.36 14.83 12.56
C LEU A 39 8.52 14.28 13.73
N THR A 40 8.91 13.15 14.33
CA THR A 40 8.15 12.51 15.43
C THR A 40 8.76 12.79 16.79
N HIS A 41 7.93 12.87 17.83
CA HIS A 41 8.40 12.95 19.23
C HIS A 41 9.03 11.64 19.71
N TYR A 42 8.41 10.51 19.35
CA TYR A 42 8.78 9.16 19.79
C TYR A 42 8.70 8.17 18.63
N THR A 43 9.50 7.12 18.71
CA THR A 43 9.42 5.96 17.83
C THR A 43 9.11 4.70 18.66
N TYR A 44 8.11 3.93 18.23
CA TYR A 44 7.87 2.59 18.74
C TYR A 44 8.76 1.59 17.98
N VAL A 45 9.73 1.00 18.67
CA VAL A 45 10.65 0.03 18.11
C VAL A 45 10.11 -1.36 18.38
N ALA A 46 9.76 -2.08 17.32
CA ALA A 46 9.25 -3.45 17.39
C ALA A 46 9.79 -4.31 16.25
N ASN A 47 9.72 -5.63 16.45
CA ASN A 47 9.96 -6.63 15.41
C ASN A 47 8.62 -7.08 14.80
N VAL A 48 8.63 -7.31 13.49
CA VAL A 48 7.56 -8.06 12.81
C VAL A 48 7.90 -9.52 13.09
N ASP A 49 7.25 -10.10 14.09
CA ASP A 49 7.67 -11.35 14.71
C ASP A 49 7.61 -12.52 13.71
N ALA A 50 8.72 -13.24 13.52
CA ALA A 50 8.68 -14.66 13.20
C ALA A 50 8.43 -15.41 14.52
N THR A 51 7.71 -16.53 14.49
CA THR A 51 7.42 -17.30 15.71
C THR A 51 8.62 -18.17 16.10
N PRO A 52 9.14 -18.13 17.35
CA PRO A 52 8.72 -17.28 18.46
C PRO A 52 9.22 -15.83 18.35
N ALA A 53 8.38 -14.88 18.77
CA ALA A 53 8.72 -13.47 18.86
C ALA A 53 9.90 -13.26 19.81
N ARG A 54 10.97 -12.61 19.32
CA ARG A 54 12.21 -12.37 20.08
C ARG A 54 12.59 -10.89 20.04
N GLY A 55 13.08 -10.40 21.18
CA GLY A 55 13.68 -9.07 21.33
C GLY A 55 12.74 -8.02 21.95
N PRO A 56 13.29 -6.93 22.48
CA PRO A 56 12.53 -5.94 23.23
C PRO A 56 11.62 -5.12 22.30
N LYS A 57 10.42 -4.79 22.78
CA LYS A 57 9.53 -3.80 22.16
C LYS A 57 9.37 -2.63 23.10
N PHE A 58 9.68 -1.43 22.64
CA PHE A 58 9.79 -0.27 23.51
C PHE A 58 9.54 1.02 22.73
N ILE A 59 9.31 2.09 23.47
CA ILE A 59 9.17 3.45 22.94
C ILE A 59 10.45 4.23 23.26
N VAL A 60 10.98 4.95 22.28
CA VAL A 60 12.18 5.79 22.46
C VAL A 60 11.92 7.20 21.94
N ALA A 61 12.36 8.22 22.68
CA ALA A 61 12.26 9.61 22.24
C ALA A 61 13.26 9.87 21.12
N THR A 62 12.88 10.63 20.10
CA THR A 62 13.73 10.89 18.93
C THR A 62 15.04 11.59 19.27
N ASN A 63 15.08 12.36 20.36
CA ASN A 63 16.28 13.06 20.85
C ASN A 63 17.11 12.26 21.87
N THR A 64 16.81 10.97 22.07
CA THR A 64 17.54 10.13 23.03
C THR A 64 19.02 10.02 22.62
N PRO A 65 19.99 10.28 23.51
CA PRO A 65 21.40 10.09 23.20
C PRO A 65 21.70 8.70 22.64
N GLY A 66 22.42 8.64 21.52
CA GLY A 66 22.72 7.40 20.79
C GLY A 66 21.74 7.07 19.66
N LEU A 67 20.54 7.68 19.64
CA LEU A 67 19.61 7.54 18.52
C LEU A 67 20.07 8.46 17.37
N LYS A 68 20.21 7.88 16.16
CA LYS A 68 20.59 8.61 14.94
C LYS A 68 19.62 8.27 13.81
N LEU A 69 19.29 9.27 13.01
CA LEU A 69 18.50 9.11 11.78
C LEU A 69 19.39 9.39 10.58
N LEU A 70 19.62 8.37 9.75
CA LEU A 70 20.33 8.53 8.48
C LEU A 70 19.30 8.69 7.38
N CYS A 71 19.02 9.94 7.01
CA CYS A 71 18.01 10.29 6.02
C CYS A 71 18.39 9.80 4.62
N ARG A 72 17.39 9.36 3.85
CA ARG A 72 17.55 9.20 2.39
C ARG A 72 17.63 10.57 1.71
N ALA A 73 17.94 10.58 0.41
CA ALA A 73 17.82 11.78 -0.41
C ALA A 73 16.44 12.44 -0.21
N SER A 74 16.43 13.74 0.05
CA SER A 74 15.21 14.52 0.27
C SER A 74 14.66 15.02 -1.05
N ASN A 75 13.44 14.60 -1.38
CA ASN A 75 12.70 15.09 -2.54
C ASN A 75 12.28 16.54 -2.31
N GLU A 76 11.93 16.89 -1.07
CA GLU A 76 11.59 18.27 -0.68
C GLU A 76 12.77 19.23 -0.92
N TYR A 77 13.97 18.88 -0.43
CA TYR A 77 15.15 19.71 -0.64
C TYR A 77 15.52 19.81 -2.13
N ARG A 78 15.42 18.71 -2.89
CA ARG A 78 15.65 18.75 -4.35
C ARG A 78 14.64 19.63 -5.07
N ALA A 79 13.36 19.54 -4.71
CA ALA A 79 12.31 20.39 -5.25
C ALA A 79 12.57 21.88 -4.93
N ALA A 80 13.09 22.18 -3.74
CA ALA A 80 13.46 23.54 -3.34
C ALA A 80 14.72 24.06 -4.05
N ALA A 81 15.73 23.20 -4.25
CA ALA A 81 17.03 23.59 -4.81
C ALA A 81 17.03 23.70 -6.34
N LEU A 82 16.25 22.85 -7.03
CA LEU A 82 16.26 22.73 -8.50
C LEU A 82 14.89 22.98 -9.15
N GLY A 83 13.87 23.29 -8.36
CA GLY A 83 12.50 23.46 -8.84
C GLY A 83 11.77 24.57 -8.11
N SER A 84 10.44 24.47 -8.12
CA SER A 84 9.54 25.36 -7.40
C SER A 84 8.27 24.61 -6.98
N PRO A 85 7.42 25.17 -6.11
CA PRO A 85 6.10 24.60 -5.82
C PRO A 85 5.19 24.44 -7.04
N PHE A 86 5.42 25.20 -8.11
CA PHE A 86 4.68 25.02 -9.38
C PHE A 86 5.20 23.79 -10.15
N ASP A 87 6.51 23.51 -10.05
CA ASP A 87 7.14 22.41 -10.78
C ASP A 87 7.01 21.06 -10.06
N TYR A 88 7.04 21.09 -8.73
CA TYR A 88 6.99 19.92 -7.84
C TYR A 88 6.02 20.14 -6.66
N PRO A 89 4.70 20.25 -6.91
CA PRO A 89 3.71 20.66 -5.91
C PRO A 89 3.45 19.66 -4.77
N LEU A 90 3.86 18.40 -4.93
CA LEU A 90 3.72 17.35 -3.91
C LEU A 90 5.06 17.13 -3.20
N SER A 91 6.13 16.92 -3.97
CA SER A 91 7.48 16.71 -3.42
C SER A 91 7.92 17.84 -2.48
N SER A 92 7.54 19.09 -2.79
CA SER A 92 7.94 20.27 -2.02
C SER A 92 7.25 20.45 -0.66
N ARG A 93 6.27 19.60 -0.31
CA ARG A 93 5.52 19.75 0.96
C ARG A 93 5.01 18.46 1.59
N LEU A 94 5.14 17.32 0.93
CA LEU A 94 4.61 16.03 1.39
C LEU A 94 5.69 14.93 1.46
N ASP A 95 6.99 15.27 1.34
CA ASP A 95 8.06 14.27 1.39
C ASP A 95 8.28 13.74 2.81
N GLU A 96 7.77 12.53 3.07
CA GLU A 96 8.07 11.82 4.32
C GLU A 96 9.40 11.06 4.16
N ASN A 97 10.48 11.57 4.74
CA ASN A 97 11.80 10.94 4.61
C ASN A 97 11.82 9.54 5.26
N ASP A 98 12.29 8.56 4.50
CA ASP A 98 12.44 7.16 4.96
C ASP A 98 13.83 6.94 5.55
N ALA A 99 14.04 7.44 6.77
CA ALA A 99 15.34 7.37 7.42
C ALA A 99 15.67 5.95 7.90
N ILE A 100 16.96 5.61 7.91
CA ILE A 100 17.48 4.48 8.69
C ILE A 100 17.59 4.96 10.14
N LEU A 101 16.93 4.25 11.05
CA LEU A 101 17.03 4.51 12.49
C LEU A 101 18.13 3.64 13.06
N VAL A 102 19.13 4.29 13.67
CA VAL A 102 20.27 3.64 14.31
C VAL A 102 20.18 3.89 15.81
N LEU A 103 20.30 2.83 16.59
CA LEU A 103 20.42 2.84 18.04
C LEU A 103 21.87 2.46 18.36
N ASP A 104 22.62 3.41 18.89
CA ASP A 104 24.01 3.23 19.30
C ASP A 104 24.12 3.40 20.82
N ASN A 105 24.12 2.27 21.54
CA ASN A 105 24.13 2.21 23.00
C ASN A 105 23.06 3.11 23.67
N VAL A 106 21.83 3.02 23.16
CA VAL A 106 20.70 3.83 23.62
C VAL A 106 20.15 3.27 24.91
N PHE A 107 20.05 4.10 25.95
CA PHE A 107 19.36 3.75 27.19
C PHE A 107 17.84 3.86 27.03
N VAL A 108 17.12 2.83 27.46
CA VAL A 108 15.65 2.76 27.47
C VAL A 108 15.21 2.39 28.89
N PRO A 109 14.49 3.28 29.60
CA PRO A 109 14.06 3.01 30.97
C PRO A 109 12.96 1.94 31.00
N TRP A 110 12.83 1.21 32.12
CA TRP A 110 11.87 0.11 32.27
C TRP A 110 10.42 0.55 31.96
N GLU A 111 10.06 1.79 32.26
CA GLU A 111 8.73 2.37 32.01
C GLU A 111 8.37 2.49 30.52
N ASN A 112 9.36 2.48 29.64
CA ASN A 112 9.17 2.59 28.20
C ASN A 112 9.16 1.23 27.48
N ILE A 113 9.33 0.13 28.21
CA ILE A 113 9.40 -1.21 27.67
C ILE A 113 8.02 -1.86 27.75
N LEU A 114 7.50 -2.27 26.59
CA LEU A 114 6.20 -2.93 26.47
C LEU A 114 6.34 -4.46 26.44
N MET A 115 7.46 -4.97 25.91
CA MET A 115 7.79 -6.40 25.89
C MET A 115 9.29 -6.60 26.05
N HIS A 116 9.67 -7.57 26.88
CA HIS A 116 11.06 -7.97 27.12
C HIS A 116 11.14 -9.49 27.30
N GLY A 117 12.10 -10.16 26.63
CA GLY A 117 12.23 -11.62 26.66
C GLY A 117 11.37 -12.36 25.61
N GLU A 118 11.01 -13.62 25.91
CA GLU A 118 10.16 -14.44 25.06
C GLU A 118 8.68 -14.18 25.35
N VAL A 119 7.89 -13.94 24.30
CA VAL A 119 6.46 -13.63 24.42
C VAL A 119 5.64 -14.66 23.63
N ALA A 120 4.50 -15.05 24.19
CA ALA A 120 3.58 -15.98 23.55
C ALA A 120 3.06 -15.43 22.19
N PRO A 121 2.85 -16.28 21.17
CA PRO A 121 2.48 -15.83 19.82
C PRO A 121 1.17 -15.01 19.75
N ASP A 122 0.23 -15.28 20.65
CA ASP A 122 -1.06 -14.59 20.78
C ASP A 122 -0.94 -13.21 21.43
N ALA A 123 0.15 -12.92 22.14
CA ALA A 123 0.47 -11.61 22.68
C ALA A 123 1.34 -10.75 21.73
N THR A 124 1.53 -11.17 20.47
CA THR A 124 2.36 -10.44 19.50
C THR A 124 1.65 -9.22 18.90
N LEU A 125 2.45 -8.34 18.28
CA LEU A 125 1.93 -7.17 17.57
C LEU A 125 1.02 -7.58 16.40
N GLN A 126 1.30 -8.72 15.74
CA GLN A 126 0.55 -9.15 14.56
C GLN A 126 -0.81 -9.77 14.87
N SER A 127 -0.93 -10.54 15.96
CA SER A 127 -2.15 -11.34 16.21
C SER A 127 -2.96 -10.86 17.42
N GLY A 128 -2.32 -10.32 18.45
CA GLY A 128 -2.98 -9.96 19.71
C GLY A 128 -3.33 -8.49 19.86
N SER A 129 -2.50 -7.60 19.32
CA SER A 129 -2.55 -6.17 19.65
C SER A 129 -3.70 -5.38 19.00
N GLY A 130 -4.37 -5.94 17.99
CA GLY A 130 -5.34 -5.22 17.15
C GLY A 130 -4.73 -4.09 16.30
N PHE A 131 -3.41 -3.91 16.31
CA PHE A 131 -2.73 -2.86 15.55
C PHE A 131 -2.92 -3.03 14.05
N LEU A 132 -2.76 -4.25 13.52
CA LEU A 132 -2.71 -4.49 12.07
C LEU A 132 -4.04 -4.18 11.39
N GLU A 133 -5.16 -4.53 12.00
CA GLU A 133 -6.50 -4.22 11.49
C GLU A 133 -6.77 -2.71 11.51
N ARG A 134 -6.32 -2.03 12.57
CA ARG A 134 -6.47 -0.56 12.71
C ARG A 134 -5.56 0.20 11.75
N ALA A 135 -4.34 -0.27 11.56
CA ALA A 135 -3.41 0.26 10.56
C ALA A 135 -3.95 0.03 9.14
N SER A 136 -4.58 -1.12 8.89
CA SER A 136 -5.22 -1.42 7.60
C SER A 136 -6.41 -0.53 7.32
N LEU A 137 -7.28 -0.28 8.31
CA LEU A 137 -8.37 0.70 8.17
C LEU A 137 -7.81 2.08 7.81
N HIS A 138 -6.86 2.59 8.60
CA HIS A 138 -6.22 3.88 8.34
C HIS A 138 -5.58 3.93 6.94
N GLY A 139 -4.82 2.91 6.58
CA GLY A 139 -4.16 2.78 5.28
C GLY A 139 -5.13 2.76 4.10
N CYS A 140 -6.22 2.00 4.24
CA CYS A 140 -7.27 1.88 3.25
C CYS A 140 -8.02 3.19 3.02
N THR A 141 -8.42 3.88 4.10
CA THR A 141 -9.06 5.20 3.98
C THR A 141 -8.11 6.21 3.36
N ARG A 142 -6.83 6.23 3.77
CA ARG A 142 -5.82 7.14 3.22
C ARG A 142 -5.60 6.91 1.73
N VAL A 143 -5.49 5.66 1.26
CA VAL A 143 -5.34 5.40 -0.18
C VAL A 143 -6.61 5.72 -0.97
N ALA A 144 -7.80 5.52 -0.38
CA ALA A 144 -9.06 5.91 -1.01
C ALA A 144 -9.12 7.43 -1.28
N VAL A 145 -8.71 8.24 -0.30
CA VAL A 145 -8.57 9.71 -0.47
C VAL A 145 -7.49 10.07 -1.50
N LYS A 146 -6.36 9.36 -1.53
CA LYS A 146 -5.34 9.55 -2.57
C LYS A 146 -5.91 9.27 -3.96
N LEU A 147 -6.75 8.23 -4.10
CA LEU A 147 -7.39 7.89 -5.36
C LEU A 147 -8.48 8.90 -5.75
N ASP A 148 -9.19 9.53 -4.80
CA ASP A 148 -10.06 10.68 -5.10
C ASP A 148 -9.27 11.80 -5.79
N PHE A 149 -8.12 12.15 -5.21
CA PHE A 149 -7.23 13.16 -5.76
C PHE A 149 -6.71 12.78 -7.15
N ILE A 150 -6.24 11.54 -7.34
CA ILE A 150 -5.74 11.05 -8.63
C ILE A 150 -6.84 11.03 -9.69
N VAL A 151 -8.05 10.58 -9.37
CA VAL A 151 -9.20 10.57 -10.30
C VAL A 151 -9.52 12.00 -10.77
N GLY A 152 -9.60 12.94 -9.84
CA GLY A 152 -9.87 14.34 -10.17
C GLY A 152 -8.78 14.95 -11.07
N LEU A 153 -7.52 14.68 -10.75
CA LEU A 153 -6.38 15.19 -11.50
C LEU A 153 -6.27 14.56 -12.90
N LEU A 154 -6.49 13.26 -13.01
CA LEU A 154 -6.51 12.54 -14.28
C LEU A 154 -7.66 13.02 -15.17
N ALA A 155 -8.87 13.17 -14.61
CA ALA A 155 -10.01 13.71 -15.36
C ALA A 155 -9.69 15.10 -15.93
N ARG A 156 -9.10 15.99 -15.12
CA ARG A 156 -8.69 17.32 -15.58
C ARG A 156 -7.60 17.25 -16.65
N ALA A 157 -6.62 16.36 -16.50
CA ALA A 157 -5.59 16.16 -17.52
C ALA A 157 -6.19 15.72 -18.86
N LEU A 158 -7.16 14.81 -18.85
CA LEU A 158 -7.84 14.30 -20.04
C LEU A 158 -8.75 15.36 -20.72
N GLU A 159 -9.34 16.27 -19.95
CA GLU A 159 -10.02 17.45 -20.48
C GLU A 159 -9.04 18.37 -21.21
N ILE A 160 -7.90 18.66 -20.58
CA ILE A 160 -6.87 19.57 -21.10
C ILE A 160 -6.15 18.98 -22.31
N THR A 161 -5.98 17.66 -22.41
CA THR A 161 -5.47 17.01 -23.64
C THR A 161 -6.54 16.91 -24.71
N GLY A 162 -7.82 16.98 -24.36
CA GLY A 162 -8.95 16.82 -25.28
C GLY A 162 -9.25 15.36 -25.64
N THR A 163 -8.69 14.39 -24.91
CA THR A 163 -8.88 12.96 -25.19
C THR A 163 -10.02 12.32 -24.39
N ARG A 164 -10.67 13.08 -23.49
CA ARG A 164 -11.77 12.59 -22.62
C ARG A 164 -12.95 11.95 -23.37
N SER A 165 -13.18 12.31 -24.64
CA SER A 165 -14.30 11.79 -25.44
C SER A 165 -13.99 10.45 -26.10
N TYR A 166 -12.74 10.00 -26.08
CA TYR A 166 -12.35 8.75 -26.71
C TYR A 166 -12.79 7.56 -25.86
N HIS A 167 -13.48 6.60 -26.48
CA HIS A 167 -14.04 5.45 -25.78
C HIS A 167 -12.98 4.68 -24.97
N GLY A 168 -11.82 4.39 -25.58
CA GLY A 168 -10.73 3.68 -24.89
C GLY A 168 -10.20 4.43 -23.66
N VAL A 169 -10.16 5.77 -23.71
CA VAL A 169 -9.75 6.62 -22.58
C VAL A 169 -10.80 6.59 -21.46
N GLN A 170 -12.08 6.64 -21.80
CA GLN A 170 -13.17 6.55 -20.82
C GLN A 170 -13.21 5.21 -20.10
N VAL A 171 -12.97 4.11 -20.83
CA VAL A 171 -12.87 2.77 -20.23
C VAL A 171 -11.77 2.73 -19.18
N GLN A 172 -10.58 3.26 -19.49
CA GLN A 172 -9.47 3.27 -18.55
C GLN A 172 -9.71 4.21 -17.35
N LEU A 173 -10.28 5.40 -17.56
CA LEU A 173 -10.67 6.27 -16.44
C LEU A 173 -11.72 5.60 -15.54
N GLY A 174 -12.68 4.88 -16.13
CA GLY A 174 -13.67 4.08 -15.40
C GLY A 174 -13.03 3.01 -14.52
N GLU A 175 -11.96 2.37 -14.98
CA GLU A 175 -11.19 1.41 -14.18
C GLU A 175 -10.51 2.06 -12.97
N VAL A 176 -9.91 3.25 -13.13
CA VAL A 176 -9.32 4.00 -11.99
C VAL A 176 -10.40 4.37 -10.96
N ILE A 177 -11.59 4.76 -11.42
CA ILE A 177 -12.75 5.02 -10.55
C ILE A 177 -13.22 3.74 -9.84
N ALA A 178 -13.17 2.58 -10.51
CA ALA A 178 -13.52 1.31 -9.89
C ALA A 178 -12.55 0.95 -8.74
N TRP A 179 -11.24 1.12 -8.95
CA TRP A 179 -10.25 0.99 -7.88
C TRP A 179 -10.56 1.92 -6.71
N ARG A 180 -10.78 3.21 -6.98
CA ARG A 180 -11.17 4.21 -5.97
C ARG A 180 -12.38 3.75 -5.17
N ASN A 181 -13.44 3.30 -5.84
CA ASN A 181 -14.67 2.87 -5.17
C ASN A 181 -14.45 1.60 -4.33
N ALA A 182 -13.62 0.67 -4.80
CA ALA A 182 -13.30 -0.54 -4.05
C ALA A 182 -12.60 -0.23 -2.72
N PHE A 183 -11.65 0.71 -2.66
CA PHE A 183 -10.99 1.07 -1.40
C PHE A 183 -11.93 1.80 -0.42
N TRP A 184 -12.84 2.64 -0.91
CA TRP A 184 -13.89 3.21 -0.06
C TRP A 184 -14.82 2.11 0.48
N ALA A 185 -15.22 1.16 -0.35
CA ALA A 185 -16.06 0.03 0.08
C ALA A 185 -15.36 -0.86 1.13
N LEU A 186 -14.07 -1.14 0.97
CA LEU A 186 -13.28 -1.89 1.96
C LEU A 186 -13.13 -1.12 3.28
N SER A 187 -12.89 0.18 3.21
CA SER A 187 -12.84 1.05 4.39
C SER A 187 -14.17 1.04 5.15
N ASP A 188 -15.29 1.14 4.44
CA ASP A 188 -16.63 1.07 5.01
C ASP A 188 -16.90 -0.29 5.64
N ALA A 189 -16.58 -1.38 4.95
CA ALA A 189 -16.77 -2.74 5.45
C ALA A 189 -15.95 -2.96 6.74
N MET A 190 -14.68 -2.55 6.75
CA MET A 190 -13.84 -2.59 7.95
C MET A 190 -14.44 -1.82 9.12
N ALA A 191 -14.92 -0.60 8.91
CA ALA A 191 -15.45 0.25 9.97
C ALA A 191 -16.84 -0.20 10.47
N LYS A 192 -17.66 -0.81 9.60
CA LYS A 192 -19.06 -1.14 9.89
C LYS A 192 -19.30 -2.58 10.37
N SER A 193 -18.31 -3.48 10.31
CA SER A 193 -18.46 -4.89 10.74
C SER A 193 -18.65 -5.12 12.24
N ASN A 194 -18.38 -4.12 13.11
CA ASN A 194 -18.53 -4.23 14.57
C ASN A 194 -17.89 -5.50 15.20
N VAL A 195 -16.67 -5.87 14.77
CA VAL A 195 -16.01 -7.09 15.26
C VAL A 195 -15.55 -6.88 16.71
N SER A 196 -16.06 -7.70 17.63
CA SER A 196 -15.69 -7.64 19.05
C SER A 196 -14.19 -7.92 19.26
N TRP A 197 -13.56 -7.16 20.16
CA TRP A 197 -12.15 -7.30 20.53
C TRP A 197 -11.90 -6.78 21.95
N HIS A 198 -11.65 -7.66 22.91
CA HIS A 198 -11.33 -7.33 24.31
C HIS A 198 -12.25 -6.28 24.98
N GLY A 199 -13.57 -6.40 24.79
CA GLY A 199 -14.53 -5.42 25.34
C GLY A 199 -14.63 -4.11 24.53
N HIS A 200 -13.90 -4.02 23.43
CA HIS A 200 -13.96 -2.97 22.42
C HIS A 200 -14.37 -3.56 21.06
N VAL A 201 -14.23 -2.75 20.02
CA VAL A 201 -14.45 -3.13 18.62
C VAL A 201 -13.15 -2.96 17.84
N ARG A 202 -12.91 -3.86 16.89
CA ARG A 202 -11.81 -3.75 15.92
C ARG A 202 -12.36 -3.73 14.49
N PRO A 203 -11.60 -3.19 13.53
CA PRO A 203 -11.93 -3.35 12.12
C PRO A 203 -11.92 -4.82 11.71
N ASP A 204 -12.73 -5.16 10.69
CA ASP A 204 -12.81 -6.55 10.23
C ASP A 204 -11.48 -7.06 9.67
N PRO A 205 -10.92 -8.16 10.23
CA PRO A 205 -9.63 -8.69 9.78
C PRO A 205 -9.67 -9.24 8.35
N HIS A 206 -10.84 -9.68 7.85
CA HIS A 206 -10.95 -10.20 6.48
C HIS A 206 -10.83 -9.09 5.46
N PHE A 207 -11.54 -7.97 5.67
CA PHE A 207 -11.46 -6.81 4.78
C PHE A 207 -10.12 -6.08 4.90
N ALA A 208 -9.52 -6.04 6.10
CA ALA A 208 -8.15 -5.59 6.29
C ALA A 208 -7.14 -6.45 5.50
N GLY A 209 -7.32 -7.77 5.51
CA GLY A 209 -6.52 -8.71 4.70
C GLY A 209 -6.68 -8.50 3.19
N ALA A 210 -7.91 -8.32 2.71
CA ALA A 210 -8.18 -8.02 1.31
C ALA A 210 -7.55 -6.70 0.85
N TYR A 211 -7.69 -5.63 1.65
CA TYR A 211 -7.04 -4.34 1.42
C TYR A 211 -5.54 -4.49 1.18
N ARG A 212 -4.84 -5.22 2.07
CA ARG A 212 -3.38 -5.35 1.99
C ARG A 212 -2.89 -6.01 0.72
N VAL A 213 -3.66 -6.92 0.11
CA VAL A 213 -3.32 -7.54 -1.17
C VAL A 213 -3.64 -6.58 -2.32
N LEU A 214 -4.87 -6.05 -2.35
CA LEU A 214 -5.35 -5.19 -3.44
C LEU A 214 -4.55 -3.88 -3.54
N ASN A 215 -4.07 -3.32 -2.42
CA ASN A 215 -3.24 -2.12 -2.41
C ASN A 215 -1.94 -2.29 -3.23
N GLN A 216 -1.37 -3.51 -3.22
CA GLN A 216 -0.10 -3.79 -3.91
C GLN A 216 -0.25 -3.80 -5.42
N GLU A 217 -1.47 -4.02 -5.92
CA GLU A 217 -1.77 -4.10 -7.35
C GLU A 217 -2.36 -2.78 -7.88
N ALA A 218 -3.09 -2.06 -7.02
CA ALA A 218 -3.84 -0.88 -7.42
C ALA A 218 -2.96 0.28 -7.93
N LEU A 219 -1.98 0.75 -7.15
CA LEU A 219 -1.20 1.92 -7.57
C LEU A 219 -0.36 1.66 -8.84
N PRO A 220 0.31 0.50 -9.00
CA PRO A 220 0.97 0.15 -10.26
C PRO A 220 0.00 0.14 -11.45
N ARG A 221 -1.21 -0.41 -11.28
CA ARG A 221 -2.22 -0.42 -12.34
C ARG A 221 -2.72 0.98 -12.70
N VAL A 222 -3.02 1.80 -11.68
CA VAL A 222 -3.47 3.18 -11.86
C VAL A 222 -2.38 4.04 -12.53
N ARG A 223 -1.12 3.89 -12.11
CA ARG A 223 0.03 4.55 -12.74
C ARG A 223 0.13 4.16 -14.21
N ASN A 224 0.08 2.86 -14.51
CA ASN A 224 0.17 2.36 -15.89
C ASN A 224 -0.94 2.92 -16.78
N ILE A 225 -2.18 3.00 -16.27
CA ILE A 225 -3.29 3.63 -16.97
C ILE A 225 -2.98 5.10 -17.27
N ILE A 226 -2.56 5.88 -16.27
CA ILE A 226 -2.23 7.31 -16.45
C ILE A 226 -1.16 7.50 -17.53
N GLU A 227 -0.08 6.71 -17.49
CA GLU A 227 0.99 6.75 -18.47
C GLU A 227 0.48 6.40 -19.89
N GLN A 228 -0.47 5.48 -20.03
CA GLN A 228 -1.06 5.10 -21.32
C GLN A 228 -1.97 6.17 -21.92
N ILE A 229 -2.84 6.79 -21.11
CA ILE A 229 -3.92 7.65 -21.64
C ILE A 229 -3.61 9.15 -21.60
N VAL A 230 -2.63 9.58 -20.78
CA VAL A 230 -2.10 10.96 -20.80
C VAL A 230 -0.84 11.03 -21.68
N ALA A 231 -0.02 9.96 -21.66
CA ALA A 231 1.12 9.76 -22.54
C ALA A 231 2.05 10.98 -22.63
N SER A 232 2.27 11.51 -23.84
CA SER A 232 3.19 12.63 -24.08
C SER A 232 2.78 13.93 -23.38
N GLY A 233 1.53 14.05 -22.92
CA GLY A 233 1.09 15.21 -22.12
C GLY A 233 1.90 15.42 -20.84
N LEU A 234 2.43 14.34 -20.26
CA LEU A 234 3.21 14.39 -19.02
C LEU A 234 4.64 14.92 -19.22
N ILE A 235 5.22 14.74 -20.42
CA ILE A 235 6.57 15.19 -20.73
C ILE A 235 6.59 16.47 -21.56
N TYR A 236 5.46 16.83 -22.18
CA TYR A 236 5.34 18.05 -22.99
C TYR A 236 5.06 19.28 -22.10
N VAL A 237 6.06 19.61 -21.28
CA VAL A 237 6.07 20.72 -20.32
C VAL A 237 7.40 21.48 -20.40
N ASN A 238 7.43 22.74 -19.96
CA ASN A 238 8.65 23.53 -19.87
C ASN A 238 9.47 23.19 -18.61
N SER A 239 10.69 23.70 -18.55
CA SER A 239 11.69 23.32 -17.54
C SER A 239 11.29 23.77 -16.14
N HIS A 240 11.02 25.06 -15.96
CA HIS A 240 10.81 25.67 -14.67
C HIS A 240 9.76 26.78 -14.75
N ALA A 241 9.06 27.05 -13.65
CA ALA A 241 8.03 28.09 -13.59
C ALA A 241 8.53 29.49 -14.05
N CYS A 242 9.82 29.77 -13.90
CA CYS A 242 10.41 31.04 -14.34
C CYS A 242 10.31 31.27 -15.86
N ASP A 243 10.20 30.20 -16.67
CA ASP A 243 10.06 30.31 -18.12
C ASP A 243 8.81 31.13 -18.51
N PHE A 244 7.74 31.06 -17.71
CA PHE A 244 6.53 31.86 -17.89
C PHE A 244 6.73 33.35 -17.60
N ASN A 245 7.79 33.74 -16.88
CA ASN A 245 8.10 35.13 -16.56
C ASN A 245 9.07 35.76 -17.58
N VAL A 246 9.62 34.99 -18.52
CA VAL A 246 10.51 35.49 -19.56
C VAL A 246 9.68 35.76 -20.82
N PRO A 247 9.48 37.04 -21.23
CA PRO A 247 8.57 37.38 -22.33
C PRO A 247 8.88 36.65 -23.65
N GLU A 248 10.17 36.49 -23.97
CA GLU A 248 10.65 35.80 -25.17
C GLU A 248 10.31 34.30 -25.19
N ILE A 249 10.18 33.67 -24.01
CA ILE A 249 9.80 32.26 -23.88
C ILE A 249 8.27 32.14 -23.75
N ARG A 250 7.64 33.01 -22.95
CA ARG A 250 6.20 33.01 -22.65
C ARG A 250 5.35 33.02 -23.92
N VAL A 251 5.73 33.82 -24.92
CA VAL A 251 5.03 33.87 -26.22
C VAL A 251 4.95 32.49 -26.91
N HIS A 252 5.97 31.65 -26.74
CA HIS A 252 5.98 30.29 -27.27
C HIS A 252 5.18 29.34 -26.39
N LEU A 253 5.28 29.45 -25.07
CA LEU A 253 4.49 28.63 -24.13
C LEU A 253 2.99 28.85 -24.35
N ASP A 254 2.53 30.10 -24.41
CA ASP A 254 1.11 30.43 -24.62
C ASP A 254 0.58 29.92 -25.96
N LYS A 255 1.44 29.92 -26.99
CA LYS A 255 1.05 29.46 -28.32
C LYS A 255 1.01 27.94 -28.44
N TYR A 256 2.03 27.25 -27.93
CA TYR A 256 2.29 25.83 -28.21
C TYR A 256 1.92 24.89 -27.06
N LEU A 257 1.76 25.40 -25.84
CA LEU A 257 1.36 24.64 -24.65
C LEU A 257 -0.05 25.01 -24.15
N ARG A 258 -0.92 25.60 -24.98
CA ARG A 258 -2.34 25.73 -24.62
C ARG A 258 -3.03 24.37 -24.52
N GLY A 259 -4.03 24.27 -23.65
CA GLY A 259 -4.88 23.10 -23.52
C GLY A 259 -6.09 23.13 -24.46
N SER A 260 -6.65 21.95 -24.69
CA SER A 260 -7.96 21.79 -25.31
C SER A 260 -9.06 22.46 -24.46
N GLY A 261 -10.15 22.88 -25.10
CA GLY A 261 -11.26 23.54 -24.40
C GLY A 261 -10.96 24.97 -23.90
N GLY A 262 -9.89 25.60 -24.40
CA GLY A 262 -9.55 26.99 -24.06
C GLY A 262 -8.72 27.16 -22.78
N ALA A 263 -8.15 26.07 -22.25
CA ALA A 263 -7.25 26.17 -21.11
C ALA A 263 -5.94 26.87 -21.49
N GLU A 264 -5.53 27.84 -20.66
CA GLU A 264 -4.27 28.57 -20.84
C GLU A 264 -3.06 27.67 -20.59
N ALA A 265 -1.90 28.06 -21.15
CA ALA A 265 -0.69 27.24 -21.06
C ALA A 265 -0.22 27.00 -19.63
N GLU A 266 -0.36 28.03 -18.78
CA GLU A 266 -0.02 27.93 -17.36
C GLU A 266 -0.87 26.88 -16.64
N GLU A 267 -2.18 26.85 -16.89
CA GLU A 267 -3.06 25.85 -16.29
C GLU A 267 -2.71 24.44 -16.78
N ARG A 268 -2.50 24.28 -18.10
CA ARG A 268 -2.10 22.99 -18.67
C ARG A 268 -0.84 22.46 -18.01
N VAL A 269 0.22 23.27 -17.96
CA VAL A 269 1.50 22.85 -17.38
C VAL A 269 1.33 22.55 -15.88
N LYS A 270 0.58 23.37 -15.14
CA LYS A 270 0.33 23.15 -13.71
C LYS A 270 -0.32 21.79 -13.43
N VAL A 271 -1.33 21.42 -14.22
CA VAL A 271 -2.00 20.11 -14.09
C VAL A 271 -1.04 18.96 -14.46
N MET A 272 -0.31 19.08 -15.57
CA MET A 272 0.59 18.02 -16.02
C MET A 272 1.77 17.82 -15.05
N LYS A 273 2.36 18.89 -14.52
CA LYS A 273 3.42 18.79 -13.52
C LYS A 273 2.93 18.22 -12.19
N MET A 274 1.73 18.59 -11.74
CA MET A 274 1.13 17.97 -10.54
C MET A 274 0.88 16.47 -10.74
N LEU A 275 0.39 16.07 -11.92
CA LEU A 275 0.14 14.66 -12.22
C LEU A 275 1.45 13.89 -12.35
N TRP A 276 2.46 14.47 -12.99
CA TRP A 276 3.78 13.87 -13.07
C TRP A 276 4.44 13.76 -11.69
N ASP A 277 4.32 14.75 -10.82
CA ASP A 277 4.83 14.68 -9.45
C ASP A 277 4.10 13.62 -8.60
N ALA A 278 2.85 13.28 -8.94
CA ALA A 278 2.12 12.22 -8.27
C ALA A 278 2.56 10.80 -8.65
N ILE A 279 3.13 10.59 -9.84
CA ILE A 279 3.40 9.24 -10.38
C ILE A 279 4.79 8.98 -10.97
N GLY A 280 5.50 10.01 -11.43
CA GLY A 280 6.68 9.88 -12.30
C GLY A 280 7.96 10.52 -11.78
N THR A 281 7.88 11.42 -10.79
CA THR A 281 9.07 11.94 -10.10
C THR A 281 9.65 10.90 -9.13
N GLU A 282 10.83 11.14 -8.55
CA GLU A 282 11.40 10.26 -7.52
C GLU A 282 10.47 10.14 -6.30
N PHE A 283 9.72 11.20 -5.97
CA PHE A 283 8.63 11.17 -4.99
C PHE A 283 7.48 10.25 -5.43
N GLY A 284 7.01 10.38 -6.67
CA GLY A 284 5.97 9.50 -7.24
C GLY A 284 6.38 8.03 -7.24
N GLY A 285 7.60 7.72 -7.69
CA GLY A 285 8.17 6.37 -7.67
C GLY A 285 8.37 5.82 -6.25
N ARG A 286 8.81 6.67 -5.30
CA ARG A 286 8.87 6.30 -3.87
C ARG A 286 7.47 5.99 -3.33
N HIS A 287 6.46 6.77 -3.70
CA HIS A 287 5.07 6.51 -3.28
C HIS A 287 4.51 5.21 -3.87
N GLU A 288 4.85 4.86 -5.12
CA GLU A 288 4.52 3.55 -5.68
C GLU A 288 5.17 2.43 -4.87
N LEU A 289 6.47 2.51 -4.61
CA LEU A 289 7.18 1.52 -3.80
C LEU A 289 6.59 1.37 -2.40
N TYR A 290 6.17 2.50 -1.79
CA TYR A 290 5.48 2.53 -0.51
C TYR A 290 4.16 1.77 -0.58
N GLU A 291 3.24 2.08 -1.50
CA GLU A 291 1.93 1.41 -1.54
C GLU A 291 2.06 -0.10 -1.83
N ILE A 292 3.11 -0.52 -2.55
CA ILE A 292 3.37 -1.95 -2.80
C ILE A 292 3.81 -2.69 -1.52
N ASN A 293 4.63 -2.08 -0.66
CA ASN A 293 5.39 -2.84 0.35
C ASN A 293 5.17 -2.42 1.80
N TYR A 294 4.60 -1.24 2.09
CA TYR A 294 4.66 -0.68 3.46
C TYR A 294 3.97 -1.56 4.52
N ILE A 295 2.96 -2.34 4.12
CA ILE A 295 2.15 -3.17 5.03
C ILE A 295 2.40 -4.67 4.85
N GLY A 296 3.59 -5.03 4.34
CA GLY A 296 4.06 -6.40 4.24
C GLY A 296 4.52 -6.77 2.83
N SER A 297 5.29 -7.86 2.74
CA SER A 297 5.68 -8.44 1.45
C SER A 297 4.48 -9.06 0.73
N SER A 298 4.57 -9.16 -0.60
CA SER A 298 3.55 -9.79 -1.46
C SER A 298 3.11 -11.17 -0.98
N ASP A 299 4.06 -12.00 -0.54
CA ASP A 299 3.78 -13.36 -0.06
C ASP A 299 3.09 -13.32 1.30
N SER A 300 3.58 -12.48 2.21
CA SER A 300 3.06 -12.40 3.58
C SER A 300 1.61 -11.90 3.61
N THR A 301 1.26 -10.88 2.81
CA THR A 301 -0.10 -10.35 2.73
C THR A 301 -1.09 -11.41 2.23
N ARG A 302 -0.74 -12.18 1.20
CA ARG A 302 -1.56 -13.27 0.63
C ARG A 302 -1.68 -14.46 1.58
N LEU A 303 -0.57 -14.89 2.18
CA LEU A 303 -0.59 -15.96 3.17
C LEU A 303 -1.43 -15.60 4.39
N THR A 304 -1.44 -14.33 4.81
CA THR A 304 -2.31 -13.91 5.92
C THR A 304 -3.79 -14.15 5.62
N ASN A 305 -4.23 -13.94 4.37
CA ASN A 305 -5.62 -14.19 3.98
C ASN A 305 -5.95 -15.69 3.99
N LEU A 306 -5.04 -16.53 3.48
CA LEU A 306 -5.20 -17.98 3.52
C LEU A 306 -5.25 -18.49 4.96
N SER A 307 -4.29 -18.10 5.79
CA SER A 307 -4.25 -18.47 7.21
C SER A 307 -5.49 -17.96 7.96
N GLY A 308 -5.94 -16.73 7.66
CA GLY A 308 -7.18 -16.18 8.22
C GLY A 308 -8.40 -17.06 7.92
N ALA A 309 -8.60 -17.42 6.64
CA ALA A 309 -9.72 -18.28 6.22
C ALA A 309 -9.63 -19.71 6.77
N GLN A 310 -8.42 -20.24 6.97
CA GLN A 310 -8.21 -21.53 7.63
C GLN A 310 -8.57 -21.46 9.11
N CYS A 311 -8.07 -20.45 9.84
CA CYS A 311 -8.30 -20.30 11.27
C CYS A 311 -9.75 -19.94 11.63
N SER A 312 -10.47 -19.21 10.76
CA SER A 312 -11.88 -18.86 10.98
C SER A 312 -12.85 -20.01 10.65
N GLY A 313 -12.39 -21.06 9.96
CA GLY A 313 -13.23 -22.12 9.40
C GLY A 313 -13.94 -21.73 8.10
N ASP A 314 -13.71 -20.52 7.57
CA ASP A 314 -14.33 -20.08 6.32
C ASP A 314 -13.91 -20.94 5.11
N LEU A 315 -12.65 -21.36 5.06
CA LEU A 315 -12.17 -22.23 3.99
C LEU A 315 -12.89 -23.59 4.01
N ASP A 316 -13.15 -24.13 5.20
CA ASP A 316 -13.92 -25.37 5.34
C ASP A 316 -15.36 -25.19 4.90
N ARG A 317 -15.98 -24.06 5.25
CA ARG A 317 -17.33 -23.70 4.76
C ARG A 317 -17.39 -23.57 3.24
N MET A 318 -16.39 -22.93 2.62
CA MET A 318 -16.30 -22.82 1.16
C MET A 318 -16.13 -24.18 0.50
N LYS A 319 -15.26 -25.05 1.05
CA LYS A 319 -15.09 -26.42 0.56
C LYS A 319 -16.37 -27.25 0.70
N ALA A 320 -17.08 -27.12 1.83
CA ALA A 320 -18.35 -27.81 2.06
C ALA A 320 -19.42 -27.36 1.05
N PHE A 321 -19.48 -26.08 0.70
CA PHE A 321 -20.40 -25.58 -0.32
C PHE A 321 -20.05 -26.10 -1.72
N ALA A 322 -18.77 -26.14 -2.10
CA ALA A 322 -18.35 -26.78 -3.35
C ALA A 322 -18.70 -28.28 -3.35
N ARG A 323 -18.53 -28.95 -2.20
CA ARG A 323 -18.85 -30.36 -2.04
C ARG A 323 -20.34 -30.62 -2.20
N SER A 324 -21.22 -29.77 -1.67
CA SER A 324 -22.66 -29.99 -1.79
C SER A 324 -23.10 -30.04 -3.26
N ALA A 325 -22.52 -29.20 -4.13
CA ALA A 325 -22.79 -29.28 -5.57
C ALA A 325 -22.22 -30.55 -6.22
N MET A 326 -21.09 -31.06 -5.73
CA MET A 326 -20.51 -32.33 -6.21
C MET A 326 -21.32 -33.55 -5.77
N ASP A 327 -22.04 -33.47 -4.65
CA ASP A 327 -22.88 -34.56 -4.15
C ASP A 327 -24.17 -34.73 -4.96
N GLU A 328 -24.53 -33.73 -5.79
CA GLU A 328 -25.71 -33.76 -6.68
C GLU A 328 -25.53 -34.62 -7.94
N TYR A 329 -24.33 -35.17 -8.17
CA TYR A 329 -24.05 -36.08 -9.29
C TYR A 329 -23.01 -37.16 -8.94
N ASP A 330 -23.06 -38.26 -9.68
CA ASP A 330 -22.03 -39.30 -9.67
C ASP A 330 -21.69 -39.77 -11.09
N LEU A 331 -20.97 -40.90 -11.21
CA LEU A 331 -20.59 -41.47 -12.52
C LEU A 331 -21.78 -41.86 -13.39
N ASN A 332 -22.98 -42.01 -12.83
CA ASN A 332 -24.20 -42.45 -13.49
C ASN A 332 -25.19 -41.32 -13.78
N GLY A 333 -24.86 -40.07 -13.41
CA GLY A 333 -25.70 -38.89 -13.66
C GLY A 333 -26.10 -38.16 -12.38
N TRP A 334 -27.20 -37.43 -12.43
CA TRP A 334 -27.76 -36.67 -11.31
C TRP A 334 -28.29 -37.61 -10.23
N THR A 335 -28.00 -37.28 -8.97
CA THR A 335 -28.49 -37.99 -7.77
C THR A 335 -29.67 -37.26 -7.11
N VAL A 336 -29.92 -36.01 -7.51
CA VAL A 336 -31.05 -35.19 -7.06
C VAL A 336 -32.29 -35.37 -7.96
N PRO A 337 -33.51 -35.35 -7.40
CA PRO A 337 -34.73 -35.73 -8.13
C PRO A 337 -35.27 -34.66 -9.07
N ASP A 338 -34.81 -33.42 -8.97
CA ASP A 338 -35.29 -32.27 -9.74
C ASP A 338 -34.52 -32.03 -11.05
N LEU A 339 -33.44 -32.80 -11.29
CA LEU A 339 -32.65 -32.75 -12.51
C LEU A 339 -32.89 -34.00 -13.38
N ILE A 340 -32.90 -33.82 -14.69
CA ILE A 340 -33.15 -34.91 -15.67
C ILE A 340 -31.81 -35.38 -16.23
N ASN A 341 -31.56 -36.69 -16.15
CA ASN A 341 -30.38 -37.29 -16.78
C ASN A 341 -30.44 -37.17 -18.30
N PRO A 342 -29.31 -36.90 -18.98
CA PRO A 342 -29.28 -36.66 -20.42
C PRO A 342 -29.34 -37.96 -21.24
N ASP A 343 -29.85 -39.06 -20.68
CA ASP A 343 -29.84 -40.40 -21.29
C ASP A 343 -30.57 -40.43 -22.63
N ASP A 344 -31.60 -39.61 -22.78
CA ASP A 344 -32.43 -39.48 -23.96
C ASP A 344 -31.74 -38.71 -25.11
N VAL A 345 -30.69 -37.93 -24.84
CA VAL A 345 -29.97 -37.13 -25.84
C VAL A 345 -28.49 -37.50 -25.99
N ASN A 346 -27.92 -38.25 -25.04
CA ASN A 346 -26.52 -38.64 -25.04
C ASN A 346 -26.24 -39.66 -26.16
N LEU A 347 -25.47 -39.23 -27.17
CA LEU A 347 -25.15 -40.05 -28.35
C LEU A 347 -24.10 -41.13 -28.08
N LEU A 348 -23.37 -41.03 -26.96
CA LEU A 348 -22.34 -42.00 -26.57
C LEU A 348 -22.95 -43.16 -25.78
N SER A 349 -23.91 -42.92 -24.88
CA SER A 349 -24.64 -43.97 -24.16
C SER A 349 -25.48 -44.84 -25.11
N ARG A 350 -25.99 -44.25 -26.20
CA ARG A 350 -26.74 -44.95 -27.27
C ARG A 350 -25.90 -45.95 -28.09
N ARG A 351 -24.57 -45.88 -28.06
CA ARG A 351 -23.69 -46.82 -28.81
C ARG A 351 -23.45 -48.16 -28.10
N SER A 352 -24.06 -48.38 -26.93
CA SER A 352 -23.87 -49.58 -26.09
C SER A 352 -24.72 -50.79 -26.48
N HIS A 353 -25.58 -50.70 -27.51
CA HIS A 353 -26.28 -51.87 -28.04
C HIS A 353 -25.46 -52.49 -29.19
N PRO A 354 -25.00 -53.76 -29.07
CA PRO A 354 -24.30 -54.43 -30.15
C PRO A 354 -25.23 -54.69 -31.34
N LEU A 355 -24.66 -54.67 -32.54
CA LEU A 355 -25.17 -55.43 -33.69
C LEU A 355 -25.09 -56.93 -33.42
#